data_AF-A0A0M2RCT4-F1
#
_entry.id   AF-A0A0M2RCT4-F1
#
_cell.length_a   1.000
_cell.length_b   1.000
_cell.length_c   1.000
_cell.angle_alpha   90.00
_cell.angle_beta   90.00
_cell.angle_gamma   90.00
#
_symmetry.space_group_name_H-M   'P 1'
#
loop_
_entity.id
_entity.type
_entity.pdbx_description
1 polymer ?
#
loop_
_entity_poly.entity_id
_entity_poly.type
_entity_poly.pdbx_seq_one_letter_code
_entity_poly.pdbx_strand_id
1 'polypeptide(L)'
;MSDLDRVKAHVLAELAKEQGEQLRFMANLDLRLVFGYLTAQFILVGWITNQVELAVQLVCAILLVNGLLFGVIVILLVRHGRRRHHASQISRNIDSALQLYETGIYFDGRIKNPDRQREKNPLLLYWHPIYIFICAVAFIGVSLLIASTYLV
;
A
#
# COMPACT_ATOMS: atom_id res chain seq x y z
N MET A 1 -19.38 -36.75 -8.19
CA MET A 1 -19.23 -35.28 -8.10
C MET A 1 -20.31 -34.69 -8.98
N SER A 2 -21.24 -33.90 -8.43
CA SER A 2 -22.33 -33.35 -9.24
C SER A 2 -21.79 -32.25 -10.17
N ASP A 3 -22.40 -32.05 -11.34
CA ASP A 3 -22.01 -30.94 -12.24
C ASP A 3 -22.08 -29.58 -11.52
N LEU A 4 -22.98 -29.45 -10.55
CA LEU A 4 -23.14 -28.28 -9.71
C LEU A 4 -21.91 -27.99 -8.83
N ASP A 5 -21.26 -29.04 -8.30
CA ASP A 5 -20.03 -28.90 -7.51
C ASP A 5 -18.84 -28.48 -8.38
N ARG A 6 -18.82 -28.96 -9.63
CA ARG A 6 -17.78 -28.62 -10.61
C ARG A 6 -17.87 -27.17 -11.05
N VAL A 7 -19.09 -26.68 -11.30
CA VAL A 7 -19.36 -25.26 -11.61
C VAL A 7 -19.01 -24.36 -10.43
N LYS A 8 -19.39 -24.73 -9.19
CA LYS A 8 -19.04 -23.97 -7.98
C LYS A 8 -17.53 -23.88 -7.77
N ALA A 9 -16.82 -24.99 -7.91
CA ALA A 9 -15.35 -25.01 -7.77
C ALA A 9 -14.67 -24.14 -8.84
N HIS A 10 -15.17 -24.17 -10.07
CA HIS A 10 -14.64 -23.33 -11.15
C HIS A 10 -14.87 -21.84 -10.90
N VAL A 11 -16.09 -21.45 -10.51
CA VAL A 11 -16.43 -20.05 -10.17
C VAL A 11 -15.57 -19.52 -9.02
N LEU A 12 -15.36 -20.34 -7.98
CA LEU A 12 -14.54 -19.95 -6.83
C LEU A 12 -13.03 -19.85 -7.19
N ALA A 13 -12.54 -20.70 -8.10
CA ALA A 13 -11.18 -20.61 -8.60
C ALA A 13 -10.95 -19.35 -9.48
N GLU A 14 -11.92 -19.01 -10.34
CA GLU A 14 -11.92 -17.79 -11.15
C GLU A 14 -11.90 -16.54 -10.25
N LEU A 15 -12.78 -16.50 -9.24
CA LEU A 15 -12.83 -15.44 -8.23
C LEU A 15 -11.52 -15.31 -7.46
N ALA A 16 -10.90 -16.41 -7.05
CA ALA A 16 -9.62 -16.39 -6.35
C ALA A 16 -8.49 -15.83 -7.23
N LYS A 17 -8.49 -16.17 -8.53
CA LYS A 17 -7.54 -15.63 -9.50
C LYS A 17 -7.73 -14.12 -9.68
N GLU A 18 -8.96 -13.66 -9.88
CA GLU A 18 -9.27 -12.23 -10.01
C GLU A 18 -8.86 -11.44 -8.76
N GLN A 19 -9.15 -11.96 -7.56
CA GLN A 19 -8.74 -11.32 -6.30
C GLN A 19 -7.21 -11.26 -6.16
N GLY A 20 -6.50 -12.31 -6.58
CA GLY A 20 -5.04 -12.34 -6.61
C GLY A 20 -4.43 -11.31 -7.58
N GLU A 21 -5.01 -11.17 -8.78
CA GLU A 21 -4.59 -10.17 -9.77
C GLU A 21 -4.88 -8.74 -9.28
N GLN A 22 -6.06 -8.50 -8.69
CA GLN A 22 -6.40 -7.21 -8.07
C GLN A 22 -5.41 -6.82 -6.96
N LEU A 23 -5.03 -7.77 -6.10
CA LEU A 23 -4.05 -7.53 -5.02
C LEU A 23 -2.66 -7.18 -5.56
N ARG A 24 -2.22 -7.83 -6.65
CA ARG A 24 -0.96 -7.53 -7.34
C ARG A 24 -1.00 -6.18 -8.05
N PHE A 25 -2.09 -5.86 -8.74
CA PHE A 25 -2.27 -4.58 -9.40
C PHE A 25 -2.24 -3.42 -8.39
N MET A 26 -2.96 -3.57 -7.27
CA MET A 26 -2.93 -2.61 -6.17
C MET A 26 -1.52 -2.43 -5.60
N ALA A 27 -0.73 -3.52 -5.49
CA ALA A 27 0.67 -3.43 -5.03
C ALA A 27 1.53 -2.55 -5.94
N ASN A 28 1.45 -2.79 -7.24
CA ASN A 28 2.22 -2.03 -8.23
C ASN A 28 1.80 -0.56 -8.27
N LEU A 29 0.51 -0.29 -8.11
CA LEU A 29 0.01 1.08 -8.07
C LEU A 29 0.51 1.84 -6.83
N ASP A 30 0.42 1.22 -5.64
CA ASP A 30 0.94 1.80 -4.41
C ASP A 30 2.45 2.09 -4.52
N LEU A 31 3.22 1.13 -5.04
CA LEU A 31 4.66 1.28 -5.24
C LEU A 31 4.97 2.41 -6.23
N ARG A 32 4.25 2.47 -7.36
CA ARG A 32 4.41 3.55 -8.36
C ARG A 32 4.07 4.93 -7.78
N LEU A 33 3.08 5.01 -6.90
CA LEU A 33 2.68 6.25 -6.23
C LEU A 33 3.73 6.73 -5.24
N VAL A 34 4.30 5.82 -4.44
CA VAL A 34 5.40 6.12 -3.50
C VAL A 34 6.66 6.54 -4.27
N PHE A 35 7.02 5.84 -5.34
CA PHE A 35 8.17 6.23 -6.16
C PHE A 35 7.96 7.57 -6.86
N GLY A 36 6.76 7.82 -7.40
CA GLY A 36 6.43 9.12 -8.00
C GLY A 36 6.57 10.28 -7.00
N TYR A 37 6.12 10.06 -5.77
CA TYR A 37 6.32 11.01 -4.68
C TYR A 37 7.79 11.28 -4.38
N LEU A 38 8.57 10.22 -4.17
CA LEU A 38 9.99 10.35 -3.85
C LEU A 38 10.75 11.07 -4.96
N THR A 39 10.46 10.78 -6.22
CA THR A 39 11.06 11.48 -7.36
C THR A 39 10.75 12.97 -7.32
N ALA A 40 9.50 13.36 -7.04
CA ALA A 40 9.14 14.77 -6.91
C ALA A 40 9.90 15.44 -5.74
N GLN A 41 10.06 14.75 -4.62
CA GLN A 41 10.85 15.24 -3.48
C GLN A 41 12.34 15.39 -3.82
N PHE A 42 12.94 14.44 -4.52
CA PHE A 42 14.34 14.53 -4.95
C PHE A 42 14.57 15.69 -5.92
N ILE A 43 13.66 15.91 -6.86
CA ILE A 43 13.73 17.06 -7.77
C ILE A 43 13.63 18.37 -6.99
N LEU A 44 12.69 18.44 -6.04
CA LEU A 44 12.52 19.63 -5.20
C LEU A 44 13.76 19.90 -4.34
N VAL A 45 14.34 18.87 -3.72
CA VAL A 45 15.60 18.98 -2.96
C VAL A 45 16.72 19.49 -3.85
N GLY A 46 16.94 18.87 -5.01
CA GLY A 46 17.98 19.29 -5.95
C GLY A 46 17.80 20.72 -6.46
N TRP A 47 16.57 21.18 -6.59
CA TRP A 47 16.28 22.57 -6.93
C TRP A 47 16.60 23.53 -5.77
N ILE A 48 16.17 23.21 -4.54
CA ILE A 48 16.40 24.02 -3.34
C ILE A 48 17.90 24.17 -3.05
N THR A 49 18.69 23.10 -3.19
CA THR A 49 20.14 23.13 -2.92
C THR A 49 20.93 24.06 -3.85
N ASN A 50 20.34 24.44 -4.99
CA ASN A 50 20.95 25.38 -5.94
C ASN A 50 20.51 26.85 -5.72
N GLN A 51 19.66 27.13 -4.72
CA GLN A 51 19.22 28.47 -4.40
C GLN A 51 20.03 29.02 -3.22
N VAL A 52 20.52 30.25 -3.35
CA VAL A 52 21.30 30.94 -2.31
C VAL A 52 20.38 31.63 -1.31
N GLU A 53 19.31 32.25 -1.78
CA GLU A 53 18.29 32.89 -0.94
C GLU A 53 16.91 32.53 -1.46
N LEU A 54 15.98 32.24 -0.54
CA LEU A 54 14.59 31.96 -0.86
C LEU A 54 13.70 33.03 -0.24
N ALA A 55 12.92 33.72 -1.07
CA ALA A 55 11.91 34.65 -0.58
C ALA A 55 10.89 33.92 0.30
N VAL A 56 10.47 34.57 1.41
CA VAL A 56 9.49 34.02 2.38
C VAL A 56 8.23 33.50 1.71
N GLN A 57 7.71 34.24 0.73
CA GLN A 57 6.51 33.87 -0.02
C GLN A 57 6.67 32.55 -0.77
N LEU A 58 7.87 32.32 -1.32
CA LEU A 58 8.20 31.12 -2.08
C LEU A 58 8.41 29.92 -1.14
N VAL A 59 9.02 30.13 0.03
CA VAL A 59 9.11 29.13 1.11
C VAL A 59 7.73 28.68 1.55
N CYS A 60 6.83 29.62 1.86
CA CYS A 60 5.46 29.31 2.27
C CYS A 60 4.69 28.55 1.18
N ALA A 61 4.84 28.95 -0.08
CA ALA A 61 4.20 28.26 -1.21
C ALA A 61 4.71 26.81 -1.36
N ILE A 62 6.03 26.59 -1.27
CA ILE A 62 6.61 25.25 -1.35
C ILE A 62 6.16 24.38 -0.19
N LEU A 63 6.17 24.89 1.05
CA LEU A 63 5.71 24.13 2.22
C LEU A 63 4.23 23.76 2.12
N LEU A 64 3.39 24.67 1.62
CA LEU A 64 1.97 24.40 1.39
C LEU A 64 1.78 23.28 0.36
N VAL A 65 2.47 23.37 -0.79
CA VAL A 65 2.41 22.33 -1.82
C VAL A 65 2.95 21.00 -1.29
N ASN A 66 4.07 21.01 -0.57
CA ASN A 66 4.67 19.81 0.02
C ASN A 66 3.71 19.14 1.03
N GLY A 67 3.08 19.93 1.91
CA GLY A 67 2.09 19.45 2.86
C GLY A 67 0.85 18.88 2.18
N LEU A 68 0.35 19.54 1.13
CA LEU A 68 -0.78 19.06 0.34
C LEU A 68 -0.45 17.74 -0.34
N LEU A 69 0.72 17.64 -0.95
CA LEU A 69 1.17 16.46 -1.68
C LEU A 69 1.35 15.26 -0.73
N PHE A 70 1.97 15.48 0.44
CA PHE A 70 2.05 14.50 1.51
C PHE A 70 0.66 14.07 2.00
N GLY A 71 -0.23 15.01 2.29
CA GLY A 71 -1.59 14.74 2.75
C GLY A 71 -2.39 13.89 1.76
N VAL A 72 -2.35 14.22 0.47
CA VAL A 72 -3.03 13.45 -0.59
C VAL A 72 -2.49 12.02 -0.64
N ILE A 73 -1.18 11.83 -0.59
CA ILE A 73 -0.56 10.50 -0.65
C ILE A 73 -0.92 9.66 0.56
N VAL A 74 -0.88 10.23 1.76
CA VAL A 74 -1.27 9.52 2.99
C VAL A 74 -2.74 9.10 2.90
N ILE A 75 -3.64 9.98 2.45
CA ILE A 75 -5.06 9.66 2.27
C ILE A 75 -5.24 8.52 1.27
N LEU A 76 -4.55 8.57 0.12
CA LEU A 76 -4.63 7.53 -0.90
C LEU A 76 -4.10 6.18 -0.38
N LEU A 77 -2.95 6.17 0.29
CA LEU A 77 -2.36 4.96 0.89
C LEU A 77 -3.27 4.37 1.97
N VAL A 78 -3.85 5.19 2.84
CA VAL A 78 -4.79 4.74 3.88
C VAL A 78 -6.07 4.17 3.25
N ARG A 79 -6.62 4.84 2.24
CA ARG A 79 -7.83 4.38 1.54
C ARG A 79 -7.58 3.07 0.80
N HIS A 80 -6.41 2.92 0.18
CA HIS A 80 -5.99 1.67 -0.47
C HIS A 80 -5.78 0.56 0.56
N GLY A 81 -5.17 0.85 1.70
CA GLY A 81 -5.02 -0.11 2.80
C GLY A 81 -6.35 -0.66 3.30
N ARG A 82 -7.38 0.20 3.44
CA ARG A 82 -8.74 -0.24 3.79
C ARG A 82 -9.35 -1.15 2.71
N ARG A 83 -9.22 -0.79 1.42
CA ARG A 83 -9.73 -1.62 0.32
C ARG A 83 -9.04 -2.98 0.25
N ARG A 84 -7.73 -3.02 0.47
CA ARG A 84 -6.94 -4.26 0.56
C ARG A 84 -7.35 -5.14 1.72
N HIS A 85 -7.67 -4.53 2.87
CA HIS A 85 -8.18 -5.28 4.00
C HIS A 85 -9.51 -5.98 3.66
N HIS A 86 -10.43 -5.27 3.00
CA HIS A 86 -11.69 -5.86 2.53
C HIS A 86 -11.46 -6.98 1.50
N ALA A 87 -10.60 -6.78 0.49
CA ALA A 87 -10.27 -7.81 -0.50
C ALA A 87 -9.62 -9.04 0.14
N SER A 88 -8.74 -8.83 1.12
CA SER A 88 -8.12 -9.91 1.88
C SER A 88 -9.14 -10.68 2.73
N GLN A 89 -10.11 -10.00 3.35
CA GLN A 89 -11.22 -10.67 4.05
C GLN A 89 -12.10 -11.49 3.11
N ILE A 90 -12.42 -10.96 1.92
CA ILE A 90 -13.21 -11.68 0.91
C ILE A 90 -12.46 -12.93 0.44
N SER A 91 -11.16 -12.81 0.14
CA SER A 91 -10.31 -13.97 -0.21
C SER A 91 -10.27 -15.02 0.91
N ARG A 92 -10.25 -14.60 2.19
CA ARG A 92 -10.32 -15.53 3.33
C ARG A 92 -11.65 -16.27 3.40
N ASN A 93 -12.77 -15.60 3.11
CA ASN A 93 -14.09 -16.22 3.09
C ASN A 93 -14.24 -17.19 1.92
N ILE A 94 -13.60 -16.91 0.79
CA ILE A 94 -13.54 -17.83 -0.37
C ILE A 94 -12.69 -19.06 -0.02
N ASP A 95 -11.50 -18.86 0.58
CA ASP A 95 -10.62 -19.95 0.99
C ASP A 95 -11.28 -20.87 2.03
N SER A 96 -12.07 -20.31 2.97
CA SER A 96 -12.83 -21.10 3.93
C SER A 96 -14.02 -21.83 3.30
N ALA A 97 -14.72 -21.20 2.36
CA ALA A 97 -15.81 -21.83 1.60
C ALA A 97 -15.32 -22.98 0.71
N LEU A 98 -14.07 -22.92 0.23
CA LEU A 98 -13.41 -23.97 -0.53
C LEU A 98 -12.80 -25.09 0.33
N GLN A 99 -12.95 -25.05 1.66
CA GLN A 99 -12.34 -26.00 2.60
C GLN A 99 -10.82 -26.15 2.43
N LEU A 100 -10.11 -25.15 1.88
CA LEU A 100 -8.65 -25.20 1.66
C LEU A 100 -7.83 -25.23 2.96
N TYR A 101 -8.49 -24.98 4.09
CA TYR A 101 -7.93 -25.06 5.44
C TYR A 101 -8.16 -26.42 6.12
N GLU A 102 -9.04 -27.26 5.57
CA GLU A 102 -9.32 -28.60 6.05
C GLU A 102 -8.47 -29.62 5.29
N THR A 103 -8.03 -30.68 5.96
CA THR A 103 -7.37 -31.83 5.31
C THR A 103 -8.42 -32.57 4.48
N GLY A 104 -8.37 -32.38 3.17
CA GLY A 104 -9.26 -33.05 2.21
C GLY A 104 -8.69 -34.38 1.71
N ILE A 105 -9.55 -35.23 1.15
CA ILE A 105 -9.20 -36.56 0.60
C ILE A 105 -8.17 -36.47 -0.55
N TYR A 106 -8.09 -35.31 -1.22
CA TYR A 106 -7.22 -35.08 -2.38
C TYR A 106 -5.85 -34.47 -2.04
N PHE A 107 -5.65 -33.95 -0.82
CA PHE A 107 -4.40 -33.32 -0.40
C PHE A 107 -4.03 -33.79 1.01
N ASP A 108 -2.93 -34.52 1.14
CA ASP A 108 -2.36 -34.90 2.43
C ASP A 108 -1.78 -33.65 3.12
N GLY A 109 -2.58 -33.05 4.01
CA GLY A 109 -2.21 -31.88 4.81
C GLY A 109 -3.06 -30.63 4.56
N ARG A 110 -2.84 -29.57 5.36
CA ARG A 110 -3.48 -28.27 5.14
C ARG A 110 -2.71 -27.53 4.05
N ILE A 111 -3.39 -27.16 2.96
CA ILE A 111 -2.75 -26.45 1.82
C ILE A 111 -2.27 -25.05 2.23
N LYS A 112 -2.94 -24.44 3.22
CA LYS A 112 -2.60 -23.12 3.74
C LYS A 112 -2.48 -23.16 5.27
N ASN A 113 -1.43 -22.57 5.82
CA ASN A 113 -1.22 -22.51 7.25
C ASN A 113 -2.15 -21.45 7.89
N PRO A 114 -3.15 -21.84 8.70
CA PRO A 114 -4.13 -20.90 9.27
C PRO A 114 -3.50 -19.95 10.32
N ASP A 115 -2.39 -20.36 10.95
CA ASP A 115 -1.79 -19.61 12.06
C ASP A 115 -0.96 -18.40 11.57
N ARG A 116 -0.35 -18.48 10.38
CA ARG A 116 0.35 -17.35 9.74
C ARG A 116 -0.60 -16.21 9.37
N GLN A 117 -1.91 -16.48 9.31
CA GLN A 117 -2.96 -15.53 8.94
C GLN A 117 -3.74 -14.98 10.17
N ARG A 118 -3.40 -15.43 11.38
CA ARG A 118 -3.99 -15.00 12.66
C ARG A 118 -3.17 -13.91 13.37
N GLU A 119 -2.12 -13.38 12.74
CA GLU A 119 -1.33 -12.30 13.31
C GLU A 119 -2.22 -11.11 13.67
N LYS A 120 -2.27 -10.83 14.98
CA LYS A 120 -3.20 -9.93 15.67
C LYS A 120 -3.15 -8.46 15.23
N ASN A 121 -2.23 -8.08 14.35
CA ASN A 121 -2.09 -6.73 13.85
C ASN A 121 -2.23 -6.68 12.33
N PRO A 122 -3.46 -6.48 11.80
CA PRO A 122 -3.66 -6.33 10.36
C PRO A 122 -2.89 -5.14 9.78
N LEU A 123 -2.45 -4.18 10.60
CA LEU A 123 -1.63 -3.05 10.15
C LEU A 123 -0.18 -3.42 9.84
N LEU A 124 0.41 -4.41 10.52
CA LEU A 124 1.80 -4.85 10.33
C LEU A 124 1.97 -5.89 9.22
N LEU A 125 0.89 -6.60 8.86
CA LEU A 125 0.92 -7.60 7.79
C LEU A 125 1.07 -6.98 6.39
N TYR A 126 0.84 -5.67 6.25
CA TYR A 126 0.90 -4.96 4.97
C TYR A 126 2.09 -3.98 4.95
N TRP A 127 2.68 -3.77 3.77
CA TRP A 127 3.77 -2.82 3.54
C TRP A 127 3.34 -1.33 3.65
N HIS A 128 2.06 -1.06 3.88
CA HIS A 128 1.50 0.31 3.98
C HIS A 128 2.12 1.20 5.05
N PRO A 129 2.26 0.80 6.34
CA PRO A 129 2.96 1.59 7.33
C PRO A 129 4.40 1.93 6.93
N ILE A 130 5.09 1.02 6.23
CA ILE A 130 6.45 1.26 5.73
C ILE A 130 6.41 2.35 4.65
N TYR A 131 5.46 2.31 3.71
CA TYR A 131 5.31 3.35 2.71
C TYR A 131 4.97 4.72 3.31
N ILE A 132 4.05 4.76 4.29
CA ILE A 132 3.71 6.00 4.99
C ILE A 132 4.92 6.55 5.75
N PHE A 133 5.69 5.68 6.40
CA PHE A 133 6.91 6.05 7.10
C PHE A 133 7.95 6.66 6.14
N ILE A 134 8.22 6.03 4.99
CA ILE A 134 9.12 6.56 3.97
C ILE A 134 8.64 7.93 3.48
N CYS A 135 7.35 8.08 3.19
CA CYS A 135 6.78 9.35 2.76
C CYS A 135 6.91 10.44 3.83
N ALA A 136 6.73 10.09 5.10
CA ALA A 136 6.85 11.01 6.23
C ALA A 136 8.30 11.46 6.45
N VAL A 137 9.26 10.54 6.35
CA VAL A 137 10.70 10.87 6.43
C VAL A 137 11.09 11.83 5.32
N ALA A 138 10.64 11.60 4.08
CA ALA A 138 10.90 12.51 2.97
C ALA A 138 10.25 13.89 3.19
N PHE A 139 9.00 13.94 3.67
CA PHE A 139 8.32 15.20 3.98
C PHE A 139 9.07 16.02 5.03
N ILE A 140 9.47 15.37 6.14
CA ILE A 140 10.23 16.00 7.22
C ILE A 140 11.59 16.48 6.71
N GLY A 141 12.31 15.63 5.96
CA GLY A 141 13.62 15.96 5.41
C GLY A 141 13.59 17.20 4.50
N VAL A 142 12.62 17.28 3.59
CA VAL A 142 12.45 18.46 2.72
C VAL A 142 12.05 19.70 3.52
N SER A 143 11.15 19.55 4.50
CA SER A 143 10.72 20.68 5.34
C SER A 143 11.88 21.23 6.18
N LEU A 144 12.73 20.37 6.73
CA LEU A 144 13.94 20.75 7.45
C LEU A 144 14.96 21.43 6.53
N LEU A 145 15.15 20.91 5.32
CA LEU A 145 16.03 21.52 4.33
C LEU A 145 15.58 22.95 4.03
N ILE A 146 14.31 23.15 3.69
CA ILE A 146 13.75 24.48 3.41
C ILE A 146 13.94 25.43 4.60
N ALA A 147 13.67 24.95 5.83
CA ALA A 147 13.86 25.74 7.04
C ALA A 147 15.33 26.13 7.24
N SER A 148 16.28 25.24 6.94
CA SER A 148 17.71 25.53 7.02
C SER A 148 18.15 26.53 5.97
N THR A 149 17.67 26.42 4.72
CA THR A 149 18.00 27.36 3.63
C THR A 149 17.42 28.75 3.86
N TYR A 150 16.36 28.87 4.65
CA TYR A 150 15.78 30.16 5.02
C TYR A 150 16.52 30.85 6.19
N LEU A 151 17.17 30.09 7.07
CA LEU A 151 17.89 30.63 8.23
C LEU A 151 19.35 31.04 7.94
N VAL A 152 19.86 30.65 6.77
CA VAL A 152 21.18 31.03 6.24
C VAL A 152 21.05 32.30 5.44
#